data_AF-A0A1Z9WH21-F1
#
_entry.id   AF-A0A1Z9WH21-F1
#
_cell.length_a   1.000
_cell.length_b   1.000
_cell.length_c   1.000
_cell.angle_alpha   90.00
_cell.angle_beta   90.00
_cell.angle_gamma   90.00
#
_symmetry.space_group_name_H-M   'P 1'
#
loop_
_entity.id
_entity.type
_entity.pdbx_description
1 polymer ?
#
loop_
_entity_poly.entity_id
_entity_poly.type
_entity_poly.pdbx_seq_one_letter_code
_entity_poly.pdbx_strand_id
1 'polypeptide(L)'
;MSIVFRSAVLVTLALLGNCQLSDSGQTSGREGFVVLIPGSSVQTEVRYFSSENFVGEVIDGYQAPVIYLTLEAYKAIRAVLVEAETRGLGIKVFDAYRPQQAVDHFVRWAEDLSDTRMKAQYYPEVEKQHLFRDGYIASRSGHSRGSTLDLTLFELETGKELDMGTAFDFFDKSSWGESEAVTVQQQSNRTLLRTL
;
A
#
# COMPACT_ATOMS: atom_id res chain seq x y z
N MET A 1 23.50 -26.62 17.31
CA MET A 1 23.52 -27.05 18.73
C MET A 1 22.08 -27.31 19.12
N SER A 2 21.66 -28.57 19.02
CA SER A 2 20.29 -29.01 19.27
C SER A 2 20.13 -29.32 20.75
N ILE A 3 19.07 -28.82 21.39
CA ILE A 3 18.63 -29.27 22.70
C ILE A 3 17.11 -29.48 22.64
N VAL A 4 16.70 -30.73 22.85
CA VAL A 4 15.37 -31.19 23.27
C VAL A 4 15.67 -31.97 24.57
N PHE A 5 14.91 -32.04 25.67
CA PHE A 5 13.48 -32.02 26.01
C PHE A 5 13.38 -31.66 27.53
N ARG A 6 12.20 -31.28 28.05
CA ARG A 6 11.36 -32.15 28.92
C ARG A 6 10.20 -31.43 29.64
N SER A 7 9.02 -32.04 29.45
CA SER A 7 7.97 -32.39 30.42
C SER A 7 6.99 -31.35 31.00
N ALA A 8 5.73 -31.61 30.64
CA ALA A 8 4.56 -31.83 31.49
C ALA A 8 3.95 -30.65 32.27
N VAL A 9 2.80 -30.20 31.78
CA VAL A 9 1.72 -29.66 32.63
C VAL A 9 0.43 -30.37 32.23
N LEU A 10 -0.19 -31.02 33.22
CA LEU A 10 -1.54 -31.57 33.16
C LEU A 10 -2.52 -30.40 33.39
N VAL A 11 -3.42 -30.11 32.45
CA VAL A 11 -4.56 -29.21 32.71
C VAL A 11 -5.85 -29.94 32.39
N THR A 12 -6.68 -30.02 33.43
CA THR A 12 -8.03 -30.57 33.48
C THR A 12 -8.99 -29.86 32.53
N LEU A 13 -9.82 -30.69 31.88
CA LEU A 13 -10.90 -30.33 30.97
C LEU A 13 -12.08 -29.66 31.74
N ALA A 14 -12.49 -28.47 31.30
CA ALA A 14 -13.80 -27.91 31.62
C ALA A 14 -14.45 -27.42 30.32
N LEU A 15 -15.51 -28.13 29.91
CA LEU A 15 -16.36 -27.81 28.77
C LEU A 15 -17.29 -26.65 29.12
N LEU A 16 -17.13 -25.51 28.47
CA LEU A 16 -18.21 -24.55 28.23
C LEU A 16 -18.10 -24.07 26.78
N GLY A 17 -19.25 -24.06 26.10
CA GLY A 17 -19.35 -24.03 24.64
C GLY A 17 -18.69 -22.82 24.00
N ASN A 18 -17.80 -23.10 23.05
CA ASN A 18 -17.36 -22.09 22.10
C ASN A 18 -18.48 -21.87 21.08
N CYS A 19 -19.18 -20.74 21.24
CA CYS A 19 -19.85 -20.08 20.13
C CYS A 19 -18.76 -19.73 19.12
N GLN A 20 -18.59 -20.56 18.10
CA GLN A 20 -17.74 -20.23 16.97
C GLN A 20 -18.43 -19.09 16.22
N LEU A 21 -17.98 -17.85 16.47
CA LEU A 21 -18.17 -16.79 15.50
C LEU A 21 -17.41 -17.22 14.24
N SER A 22 -18.17 -17.73 13.28
CA SER A 22 -17.71 -17.89 11.91
C SER A 22 -17.42 -16.49 11.35
N ASP A 23 -16.14 -16.16 11.23
CA ASP A 23 -15.66 -15.02 10.45
C ASP A 23 -15.89 -15.33 8.95
N SER A 24 -17.13 -15.16 8.52
CA SER A 24 -17.56 -15.35 7.13
C SER A 24 -17.21 -14.09 6.35
N GLY A 25 -15.96 -14.02 5.87
CA GLY A 25 -15.49 -12.89 5.06
C GLY A 25 -14.29 -13.17 4.16
N GLN A 26 -13.87 -14.42 3.96
CA GLN A 26 -12.76 -14.72 3.05
C GLN A 26 -13.27 -14.98 1.63
N THR A 27 -13.32 -13.93 0.81
CA THR A 27 -13.35 -14.10 -0.64
C THR A 27 -11.97 -14.58 -1.10
N SER A 28 -11.88 -15.86 -1.44
CA SER A 28 -10.70 -16.52 -2.02
C SER A 28 -10.16 -15.69 -3.19
N GLY A 29 -9.03 -15.00 -3.00
CA GLY A 29 -8.21 -14.53 -4.11
C GLY A 29 -7.55 -15.72 -4.83
N ARG A 30 -6.81 -15.45 -5.92
CA ARG A 30 -5.91 -16.43 -6.54
C ARG A 30 -5.03 -17.07 -5.44
N GLU A 31 -4.65 -18.35 -5.57
CA GLU A 31 -3.89 -19.07 -4.54
C GLU A 31 -2.81 -18.21 -3.88
N GLY A 32 -2.90 -18.02 -2.55
CA GLY A 32 -1.96 -17.21 -1.77
C GLY A 32 -2.32 -15.73 -1.58
N PHE A 33 -3.36 -15.22 -2.25
CA PHE A 33 -3.81 -13.83 -2.11
C PHE A 33 -5.17 -13.69 -1.40
N VAL A 34 -5.30 -12.59 -0.66
CA VAL A 34 -6.52 -12.15 0.03
C VAL A 34 -6.87 -10.75 -0.46
N VAL A 35 -8.17 -10.46 -0.55
CA VAL A 35 -8.67 -9.13 -0.89
C VAL A 35 -8.78 -8.28 0.38
N LEU A 36 -8.25 -7.05 0.34
CA LEU A 36 -8.51 -6.05 1.37
C LEU A 36 -9.86 -5.38 1.09
N ILE A 37 -10.81 -5.56 2.00
CA ILE A 37 -12.16 -5.00 1.88
C ILE A 37 -12.20 -3.63 2.58
N PRO A 38 -12.66 -2.54 1.92
CA PRO A 38 -12.79 -1.24 2.55
C PRO A 38 -13.83 -1.23 3.68
N GLY A 39 -13.65 -0.34 4.65
CA GLY A 39 -14.47 -0.19 5.84
C GLY A 39 -14.25 1.17 6.51
N SER A 40 -14.70 1.32 7.76
CA SER A 40 -14.61 2.60 8.48
C SER A 40 -13.17 3.09 8.67
N SER A 41 -12.23 2.18 8.93
CA SER A 41 -10.82 2.49 9.17
C SER A 41 -9.89 2.19 8.00
N VAL A 42 -10.42 1.65 6.91
CA VAL A 42 -9.63 1.30 5.72
C VAL A 42 -10.34 1.73 4.44
N GLN A 43 -9.70 2.61 3.68
CA GLN A 43 -10.17 3.06 2.37
C GLN A 43 -9.28 2.48 1.28
N THR A 44 -9.84 2.29 0.09
CA THR A 44 -9.09 1.85 -1.08
C THR A 44 -9.35 2.80 -2.23
N GLU A 45 -8.28 3.23 -2.88
CA GLU A 45 -8.35 4.11 -4.04
C GLU A 45 -7.34 3.59 -5.06
N VAL A 46 -7.73 2.54 -5.80
CA VAL A 46 -6.83 1.79 -6.67
C VAL A 46 -6.41 2.65 -7.87
N ARG A 47 -5.33 3.43 -7.69
CA ARG A 47 -4.90 4.51 -8.60
C ARG A 47 -4.60 4.04 -10.01
N TYR A 48 -4.13 2.80 -10.14
CA TYR A 48 -3.81 2.21 -11.44
C TYR A 48 -5.02 1.56 -12.14
N PHE A 49 -6.18 1.48 -11.47
CA PHE A 49 -7.49 1.20 -12.09
C PHE A 49 -8.24 2.50 -12.48
N SER A 50 -7.53 3.61 -12.66
CA SER A 50 -8.11 4.85 -13.18
C SER A 50 -7.09 5.57 -14.06
N SER A 51 -7.47 6.69 -14.67
CA SER A 51 -6.54 7.59 -15.36
C SER A 51 -5.83 8.56 -14.42
N GLU A 52 -6.11 8.53 -13.11
CA GLU A 52 -5.50 9.44 -12.14
C GLU A 52 -4.19 8.88 -11.59
N ASN A 53 -3.23 8.67 -12.49
CA ASN A 53 -1.87 8.23 -12.22
C ASN A 53 -0.88 8.90 -13.20
N PHE A 54 0.42 8.68 -13.03
CA PHE A 54 1.46 9.32 -13.83
C PHE A 54 1.47 8.94 -15.32
N VAL A 55 0.81 7.84 -15.72
CA VAL A 55 0.64 7.47 -17.14
C VAL A 55 -0.55 8.20 -17.75
N GLY A 56 -1.61 8.42 -16.97
CA GLY A 56 -2.82 9.11 -17.42
C GLY A 56 -3.88 8.20 -18.05
N GLU A 57 -3.78 6.88 -17.84
CA GLU A 57 -4.75 5.87 -18.28
C GLU A 57 -4.76 4.67 -17.32
N VAL A 58 -5.73 3.76 -17.50
CA VAL A 58 -5.78 2.52 -16.72
C VAL A 58 -4.57 1.65 -17.07
N ILE A 59 -3.87 1.19 -16.05
CA ILE A 59 -2.62 0.44 -16.24
C ILE A 59 -2.94 -1.02 -16.57
N ASP A 60 -2.29 -1.55 -17.61
CA ASP A 60 -2.34 -2.97 -17.96
C ASP A 60 -2.29 -3.89 -16.73
N GLY A 61 -3.31 -4.75 -16.62
CA GLY A 61 -3.45 -5.72 -15.54
C GLY A 61 -4.24 -5.28 -14.33
N TYR A 62 -4.51 -3.98 -14.17
CA TYR A 62 -5.54 -3.51 -13.25
C TYR A 62 -6.90 -3.63 -13.95
N GLN A 63 -7.61 -4.72 -13.64
CA GLN A 63 -8.90 -5.05 -14.28
C GLN A 63 -10.11 -4.79 -13.37
N ALA A 64 -9.86 -4.46 -12.10
CA ALA A 64 -10.88 -4.13 -11.12
C ALA A 64 -10.27 -3.23 -10.03
N PRO A 65 -11.08 -2.43 -9.30
CA PRO A 65 -10.62 -1.59 -8.20
C PRO A 65 -10.45 -2.43 -6.93
N VAL A 66 -9.56 -3.43 -6.97
CA VAL A 66 -9.37 -4.41 -5.88
C VAL A 66 -7.91 -4.41 -5.42
N ILE A 67 -7.73 -4.33 -4.10
CA ILE A 67 -6.42 -4.47 -3.45
C ILE A 67 -6.19 -5.94 -3.09
N TYR A 68 -5.22 -6.58 -3.76
CA TYR A 68 -4.78 -7.94 -3.45
C TYR A 68 -3.50 -7.91 -2.62
N LEU A 69 -3.44 -8.74 -1.58
CA LEU A 69 -2.32 -8.89 -0.66
C LEU A 69 -2.00 -10.36 -0.45
N THR A 70 -0.75 -10.70 -0.13
CA THR A 70 -0.48 -12.01 0.47
C THR A 70 -1.14 -12.10 1.85
N LEU A 71 -1.36 -13.31 2.36
CA LEU A 71 -1.94 -13.50 3.69
C LEU A 71 -1.10 -12.83 4.80
N GLU A 72 0.23 -12.84 4.66
CA GLU A 72 1.15 -12.20 5.61
C GLU A 72 0.98 -10.68 5.60
N ALA A 73 0.94 -10.07 4.42
CA ALA A 73 0.75 -8.63 4.28
C ALA A 73 -0.64 -8.20 4.76
N TYR A 74 -1.67 -9.00 4.48
CA TYR A 74 -3.02 -8.79 5.01
C TYR A 74 -3.01 -8.79 6.55
N LYS A 75 -2.39 -9.80 7.19
CA LYS A 75 -2.29 -9.83 8.66
C LYS A 75 -1.52 -8.63 9.22
N ALA A 76 -0.45 -8.20 8.56
CA ALA A 76 0.34 -7.05 8.96
C ALA A 76 -0.49 -5.75 8.91
N ILE A 77 -1.15 -5.44 7.79
CA ILE A 77 -1.96 -4.22 7.69
C ILE A 77 -3.13 -4.23 8.68
N ARG A 78 -3.70 -5.40 9.03
CA ARG A 78 -4.73 -5.49 10.08
C ARG A 78 -4.18 -5.07 11.46
N ALA A 79 -2.93 -5.38 11.78
CA ALA A 79 -2.31 -4.92 13.03
C ALA A 79 -2.08 -3.40 13.02
N VAL A 80 -1.58 -2.86 11.91
CA VAL A 80 -1.38 -1.41 11.72
C VAL A 80 -2.71 -0.65 11.83
N LEU A 81 -3.79 -1.18 11.26
CA LEU A 81 -5.13 -0.60 11.39
C LEU A 81 -5.59 -0.51 12.84
N VAL A 82 -5.40 -1.58 13.63
CA VAL A 82 -5.74 -1.56 15.06
C VAL A 82 -4.97 -0.47 15.79
N GLU A 83 -3.67 -0.31 15.51
CA GLU A 83 -2.88 0.76 16.12
C GLU A 83 -3.33 2.16 15.67
N ALA A 84 -3.54 2.36 14.37
CA ALA A 84 -4.01 3.63 13.81
C ALA A 84 -5.36 4.08 14.41
N GLU A 85 -6.29 3.14 14.61
CA GLU A 85 -7.60 3.41 15.20
C GLU A 85 -7.49 3.97 16.63
N THR A 86 -6.54 3.49 17.45
CA THR A 86 -6.32 4.05 18.81
C THR A 86 -5.91 5.52 18.81
N ARG A 87 -5.46 6.03 17.65
CA ARG A 87 -5.03 7.41 17.42
C ARG A 87 -6.08 8.22 16.66
N GLY A 88 -7.27 7.67 16.40
CA GLY A 88 -8.32 8.33 15.62
C GLY A 88 -8.03 8.35 14.11
N LEU A 89 -7.19 7.44 13.62
CA LEU A 89 -6.73 7.40 12.23
C LEU A 89 -7.17 6.11 11.52
N GLY A 90 -7.32 6.20 10.20
CA GLY A 90 -7.46 5.07 9.31
C GLY A 90 -6.39 5.06 8.22
N ILE A 91 -6.38 4.02 7.40
CA ILE A 91 -5.41 3.84 6.30
C ILE A 91 -6.13 3.89 4.96
N LYS A 92 -5.63 4.70 4.02
CA LYS A 92 -6.03 4.62 2.61
C LYS A 92 -4.94 3.92 1.81
N VAL A 93 -5.31 2.88 1.06
CA VAL A 93 -4.39 2.11 0.20
C VAL A 93 -4.59 2.49 -1.27
N PHE A 94 -3.52 2.88 -1.94
CA PHE A 94 -3.49 3.29 -3.35
C PHE A 94 -3.09 2.14 -4.29
N ASP A 95 -2.12 1.34 -3.86
CA ASP A 95 -1.66 0.17 -4.60
C ASP A 95 -1.13 -0.93 -3.65
N ALA A 96 -1.16 -2.18 -4.12
CA ALA A 96 -0.59 -3.33 -3.43
C ALA A 96 -0.01 -4.32 -4.43
N TYR A 97 -0.59 -5.51 -4.60
CA TYR A 97 -0.16 -6.41 -5.66
C TYR A 97 -0.27 -5.75 -7.04
N ARG A 98 0.88 -5.61 -7.70
CA ARG A 98 1.02 -5.06 -9.04
C ARG A 98 1.47 -6.17 -9.98
N PRO A 99 0.67 -6.60 -10.97
CA PRO A 99 1.08 -7.65 -11.88
C PRO A 99 2.26 -7.18 -12.75
N GLN A 100 3.12 -8.10 -13.20
CA GLN A 100 4.31 -7.74 -13.99
C GLN A 100 3.95 -6.95 -15.27
N GLN A 101 2.82 -7.26 -15.91
CA GLN A 101 2.34 -6.50 -17.07
C GLN A 101 2.10 -5.00 -16.79
N ALA A 102 1.76 -4.62 -15.55
CA ALA A 102 1.66 -3.21 -15.14
C ALA A 102 3.03 -2.55 -15.05
N VAL A 103 4.02 -3.27 -14.52
CA VAL A 103 5.42 -2.83 -14.50
C VAL A 103 5.93 -2.66 -15.93
N ASP A 104 5.63 -3.61 -16.81
CA ASP A 104 6.01 -3.53 -18.22
C ASP A 104 5.32 -2.35 -18.92
N HIS A 105 4.10 -2.00 -18.53
CA HIS A 105 3.41 -0.81 -19.01
C HIS A 105 4.13 0.48 -18.56
N PHE A 106 4.51 0.58 -17.28
CA PHE A 106 5.30 1.71 -16.79
C PHE A 106 6.62 1.86 -17.54
N VAL A 107 7.28 0.75 -17.87
CA VAL A 107 8.51 0.76 -18.66
C VAL A 107 8.25 1.29 -20.07
N ARG A 108 7.26 0.74 -20.78
CA ARG A 108 6.88 1.22 -22.14
C ARG A 108 6.55 2.71 -22.13
N TRP A 109 5.76 3.16 -21.15
CA TRP A 109 5.44 4.58 -21.00
C TRP A 109 6.69 5.41 -20.73
N ALA A 110 7.59 4.98 -19.85
CA ALA A 110 8.79 5.73 -19.51
C ALA A 110 9.78 5.84 -20.69
N GLU A 111 9.81 4.85 -21.59
CA GLU A 111 10.59 4.85 -22.82
C GLU A 111 10.01 5.77 -23.91
N ASP A 112 8.69 5.99 -23.94
CA ASP A 112 8.06 6.99 -24.78
C ASP A 112 8.26 8.40 -24.21
N LEU A 113 9.38 9.03 -24.55
CA LEU A 113 9.71 10.38 -24.08
C LEU A 113 8.75 11.47 -24.58
N SER A 114 7.91 11.18 -25.59
CA SER A 114 6.93 12.14 -26.10
C SER A 114 5.67 12.23 -25.24
N ASP A 115 5.31 11.14 -24.55
CA ASP A 115 4.14 11.14 -23.67
C ASP A 115 4.43 11.87 -22.36
N THR A 116 4.15 13.18 -22.34
CA THR A 116 4.37 14.06 -21.19
C THR A 116 3.08 14.62 -20.63
N ARG A 117 1.93 14.00 -20.96
CA ARG A 117 0.60 14.53 -20.62
C ARG A 117 0.41 14.78 -19.12
N MET A 118 0.98 13.92 -18.28
CA MET A 118 0.88 13.98 -16.82
C MET A 118 2.07 14.68 -16.14
N LYS A 119 3.03 15.21 -16.92
CA LYS A 119 4.27 15.81 -16.38
C LYS A 119 3.98 16.88 -15.34
N ALA A 120 3.12 17.84 -15.66
CA ALA A 120 2.84 18.98 -14.79
C ALA A 120 2.28 18.56 -13.41
N GLN A 121 1.63 17.40 -13.33
CA GLN A 121 1.02 16.90 -12.11
C GLN A 121 1.95 15.97 -11.32
N TYR A 122 2.66 15.06 -11.99
CA TYR A 122 3.39 13.97 -11.32
C TYR A 122 4.90 14.15 -11.29
N TYR A 123 5.49 14.90 -12.23
CA TYR A 123 6.93 15.05 -12.33
C TYR A 123 7.33 16.41 -12.96
N PRO A 124 6.83 17.54 -12.42
CA PRO A 124 6.99 18.85 -13.05
C PRO A 124 8.45 19.25 -13.23
N GLU A 125 9.28 18.95 -12.22
CA GLU A 125 10.70 19.34 -12.14
C GLU A 125 11.67 18.25 -12.64
N VAL A 126 11.14 17.09 -13.04
CA VAL A 126 11.97 15.95 -13.47
C VAL A 126 11.81 15.72 -14.97
N GLU A 127 12.92 15.67 -15.68
CA GLU A 127 12.93 15.26 -17.08
C GLU A 127 12.62 13.78 -17.20
N LYS A 128 11.67 13.40 -18.07
CA LYS A 128 11.15 12.02 -18.16
C LYS A 128 12.24 10.97 -18.38
N GLN A 129 13.26 11.29 -19.18
CA GLN A 129 14.42 10.42 -19.42
C GLN A 129 15.21 10.06 -18.14
N HIS A 130 15.04 10.82 -17.06
CA HIS A 130 15.70 10.58 -15.78
C HIS A 130 14.90 9.69 -14.83
N LEU A 131 13.63 9.37 -15.11
CA LEU A 131 12.78 8.63 -14.16
C LEU A 131 13.34 7.25 -13.78
N PHE A 132 14.00 6.56 -14.71
CA PHE A 132 14.72 5.31 -14.40
C PHE A 132 15.99 5.55 -13.58
N ARG A 133 16.80 6.54 -13.98
CA ARG A 133 18.07 6.88 -13.31
C ARG A 133 17.82 7.27 -11.86
N ASP A 134 16.76 8.03 -11.62
CA ASP A 134 16.40 8.58 -10.31
C ASP A 134 15.57 7.59 -9.48
N GLY A 135 15.26 6.41 -10.02
CA GLY A 135 14.65 5.30 -9.29
C GLY A 135 13.14 5.39 -9.12
N TYR A 136 12.45 6.31 -9.79
CA TYR A 136 10.99 6.44 -9.75
C TYR A 136 10.28 5.31 -10.50
N ILE A 137 10.89 4.82 -11.59
CA ILE A 137 10.40 3.67 -12.35
C ILE A 137 11.44 2.55 -12.27
N ALA A 138 10.97 1.33 -11.98
CA ALA A 138 11.80 0.13 -11.93
C ALA A 138 11.23 -0.97 -12.83
N SER A 139 12.08 -1.67 -13.57
CA SER A 139 11.69 -2.82 -14.39
C SER A 139 11.30 -4.06 -13.59
N ARG A 140 11.59 -4.06 -12.29
CA ARG A 140 11.16 -5.06 -11.31
C ARG A 140 10.63 -4.36 -10.08
N SER A 141 9.40 -4.65 -9.70
CA SER A 141 8.75 -4.04 -8.54
C SER A 141 8.62 -5.01 -7.37
N GLY A 142 8.78 -4.49 -6.15
CA GLY A 142 8.45 -5.23 -4.93
C GLY A 142 6.96 -5.61 -4.87
N HIS A 143 6.10 -4.76 -5.42
CA HIS A 143 4.64 -4.97 -5.50
C HIS A 143 4.25 -6.26 -6.21
N SER A 144 5.05 -6.73 -7.19
CA SER A 144 4.78 -7.98 -7.90
C SER A 144 4.82 -9.22 -7.00
N ARG A 145 5.34 -9.11 -5.77
CA ARG A 145 5.34 -10.17 -4.76
C ARG A 145 4.11 -10.16 -3.85
N GLY A 146 3.29 -9.10 -3.88
CA GLY A 146 2.04 -9.02 -3.12
C GLY A 146 2.16 -8.61 -1.64
N SER A 147 3.35 -8.30 -1.16
CA SER A 147 3.60 -7.87 0.23
C SER A 147 4.19 -6.46 0.32
N THR A 148 3.93 -5.62 -0.67
CA THR A 148 4.28 -4.19 -0.69
C THR A 148 2.98 -3.41 -0.91
N LEU A 149 2.85 -2.29 -0.22
CA LEU A 149 1.67 -1.43 -0.28
C LEU A 149 2.11 0.03 -0.37
N ASP A 150 1.39 0.79 -1.18
CA ASP A 150 1.43 2.25 -1.16
C ASP A 150 0.18 2.77 -0.46
N LEU A 151 0.37 3.57 0.59
CA LEU A 151 -0.71 3.95 1.49
C LEU A 151 -0.44 5.30 2.17
N THR A 152 -1.51 5.90 2.72
CA THR A 152 -1.47 7.09 3.56
C THR A 152 -2.40 6.94 4.77
N LEU A 153 -2.35 7.90 5.68
CA LEU A 153 -3.25 8.01 6.82
C LEU A 153 -4.37 9.00 6.55
N PHE A 154 -5.55 8.76 7.11
CA PHE A 154 -6.64 9.71 7.14
C PHE A 154 -7.25 9.80 8.54
N GLU A 155 -7.87 10.94 8.87
CA GLU A 155 -8.59 11.13 10.14
C GLU A 155 -9.95 10.41 10.10
N LEU A 156 -10.25 9.55 11.08
CA LEU A 156 -11.53 8.83 11.11
C LEU A 156 -12.75 9.76 11.23
N GLU A 157 -12.59 10.89 11.92
CA GLU A 157 -13.67 11.85 12.14
C GLU A 157 -14.05 12.59 10.85
N THR A 158 -13.06 13.05 10.08
CA THR A 158 -13.28 13.92 8.93
C THR A 158 -13.19 13.18 7.59
N GLY A 159 -12.58 11.99 7.57
CA GLY A 159 -12.23 11.27 6.36
C GLY A 159 -11.07 11.92 5.57
N LYS A 160 -10.46 12.98 6.09
CA LYS A 160 -9.43 13.75 5.39
C LYS A 160 -8.07 13.07 5.53
N GLU A 161 -7.35 12.95 4.41
CA GLU A 161 -5.96 12.50 4.42
C GLU A 161 -5.06 13.44 5.21
N LEU A 162 -4.11 12.86 5.95
CA LEU A 162 -3.02 13.63 6.53
C LEU A 162 -2.15 14.18 5.39
N ASP A 163 -1.79 15.45 5.50
CA ASP A 163 -0.92 16.08 4.52
C ASP A 163 0.50 15.50 4.64
N MET A 164 0.91 14.74 3.62
CA MET A 164 2.25 14.14 3.50
C MET A 164 3.21 15.04 2.72
N GLY A 165 2.79 16.23 2.28
CA GLY A 165 3.58 17.22 1.55
C GLY A 165 3.68 16.98 0.04
N THR A 166 3.47 15.75 -0.42
CA THR A 166 3.40 15.40 -1.84
C THR A 166 2.25 14.46 -2.10
N ALA A 167 1.70 14.48 -3.31
CA ALA A 167 0.70 13.51 -3.73
C ALA A 167 1.31 12.10 -3.90
N PHE A 168 0.45 11.09 -3.99
CA PHE A 168 0.82 9.75 -4.42
C PHE A 168 1.49 9.79 -5.81
N ASP A 169 2.54 8.98 -6.00
CA ASP A 169 3.37 8.94 -7.22
C ASP A 169 3.97 10.28 -7.67
N PHE A 170 4.14 11.24 -6.76
CA PHE A 170 4.86 12.47 -7.08
C PHE A 170 6.36 12.20 -7.23
N PHE A 171 6.84 12.15 -8.47
CA PHE A 171 8.24 11.89 -8.79
C PHE A 171 9.06 13.17 -8.68
N ASP A 172 9.47 13.46 -7.46
CA ASP A 172 10.38 14.54 -7.11
C ASP A 172 11.17 14.16 -5.85
N LYS A 173 12.26 14.85 -5.55
CA LYS A 173 13.03 14.57 -4.32
C LYS A 173 12.27 14.95 -3.05
N SER A 174 11.24 15.81 -3.16
CA SER A 174 10.34 16.14 -2.05
C SER A 174 9.49 14.97 -1.56
N SER A 175 9.23 13.95 -2.39
CA SER A 175 8.48 12.76 -1.99
C SER A 175 9.33 11.71 -1.26
N TRP A 176 10.66 11.87 -1.24
CA TRP A 176 11.54 10.96 -0.51
C TRP A 176 11.29 11.06 1.00
N GLY A 177 11.28 9.93 1.71
CA GLY A 177 10.89 9.86 3.12
C GLY A 177 11.72 10.75 4.07
N GLU A 178 12.98 11.00 3.72
CA GLU A 178 13.92 11.85 4.48
C GLU A 178 14.07 13.26 3.87
N SER A 179 13.18 13.67 2.98
CA SER A 179 13.27 14.98 2.32
C SER A 179 13.03 16.12 3.29
N GLU A 180 13.93 17.10 3.30
CA GLU A 180 13.77 18.35 4.07
C GLU A 180 12.93 19.41 3.32
N ALA A 181 12.45 19.09 2.11
CA ALA A 181 11.64 20.01 1.29
C ALA A 181 10.19 20.15 1.77
N VAL A 182 9.77 19.37 2.77
CA VAL A 182 8.42 19.40 3.36
C VAL A 182 8.42 20.10 4.71
N THR A 183 7.24 20.53 5.15
CA THR A 183 7.06 21.16 6.46
C THR A 183 7.31 20.18 7.60
N VAL A 184 7.59 20.70 8.79
CA VAL A 184 7.76 19.90 10.01
C VAL A 184 6.52 19.04 10.30
N GLN A 185 5.31 19.56 10.06
CA GLN A 185 4.08 18.79 10.25
C GLN A 185 3.98 17.62 9.26
N GLN A 186 4.32 17.84 7.99
CA GLN A 186 4.33 16.77 6.97
C GLN A 186 5.39 15.71 7.29
N GLN A 187 6.57 16.10 7.79
CA GLN A 187 7.59 15.14 8.25
C GLN A 187 7.12 14.35 9.47
N SER A 188 6.39 14.99 10.39
CA SER A 188 5.76 14.31 11.54
C SER A 188 4.73 13.28 11.06
N ASN A 189 3.88 13.62 10.09
CA ASN A 189 2.89 12.71 9.51
C ASN A 189 3.55 11.50 8.81
N ARG A 190 4.62 11.74 8.03
CA ARG A 190 5.42 10.67 7.41
C ARG A 190 6.06 9.75 8.45
N THR A 191 6.61 10.34 9.51
CA THR A 191 7.22 9.59 10.61
C THR A 191 6.17 8.75 11.33
N LEU A 192 5.02 9.32 11.64
CA LEU A 192 3.89 8.62 12.24
C LEU A 192 3.55 7.39 11.41
N LEU A 193 3.32 7.56 10.10
CA LEU A 193 2.98 6.45 9.20
C LEU A 193 4.05 5.35 9.19
N ARG A 194 5.33 5.70 9.21
CA ARG A 194 6.45 4.74 9.21
C ARG A 194 6.58 3.94 10.51
N THR A 195 6.05 4.48 11.61
CA THR A 195 6.24 3.93 12.96
C THR A 195 5.05 3.15 13.52
N LEU A 196 3.95 3.08 12.75
CA LEU A 196 2.84 2.16 13.00
C LEU A 196 3.22 0.73 12.55
#